data_AF-A0A494TFK7-F1
#
_entry.id   AF-A0A494TFK7-F1
#
_cell.length_a   1.000
_cell.length_b   1.000
_cell.length_c   1.000
_cell.angle_alpha   90.00
_cell.angle_beta   90.00
_cell.angle_gamma   90.00
#
_symmetry.space_group_name_H-M   'P 1'
#
loop_
_entity.id
_entity.type
_entity.pdbx_description
1 polymer ?
#
loop_
_entity_poly.entity_id
_entity_poly.type
_entity_poly.pdbx_seq_one_letter_code
_entity_poly.pdbx_strand_id
1 'polypeptide(L)'
;MAPSLGVGSALRFEDIESSFGEEGRMPAAQAVALIAIPVGTPLSDARATLERAGARCNMQRLHPSIMECIYAQRVTVDDYYPADIIWTTRLHGDGVRVTGMTVSRAFDKH
;
A
#
# COMPACT_ATOMS: atom_id res chain seq x y z
N MET A 1 -23.05 -12.99 23.41
CA MET A 1 -22.67 -12.88 21.98
C MET A 1 -21.35 -12.16 21.91
N ALA A 2 -20.26 -12.88 21.60
CA ALA A 2 -18.96 -12.26 21.39
C ALA A 2 -18.88 -11.76 19.94
N PRO A 3 -18.37 -10.55 19.67
CA PRO A 3 -18.12 -10.12 18.30
C PRO A 3 -16.89 -10.85 17.76
N SER A 4 -17.08 -11.60 16.69
CA SER A 4 -16.02 -12.19 15.89
C SER A 4 -15.28 -11.08 15.14
N LEU A 5 -14.21 -10.52 15.72
CA LEU A 5 -13.31 -9.60 15.02
C LEU A 5 -12.34 -10.43 14.16
N GLY A 6 -12.85 -10.91 13.03
CA GLY A 6 -12.15 -11.78 12.12
C GLY A 6 -12.54 -11.55 10.68
N VAL A 7 -12.41 -10.30 10.20
CA VAL A 7 -12.19 -9.96 8.79
C VAL A 7 -11.40 -8.65 8.81
N GLY A 8 -10.09 -8.70 8.58
CA GLY A 8 -9.33 -7.49 8.32
C GLY A 8 -9.96 -6.81 7.10
N SER A 9 -10.39 -5.55 7.26
CA SER A 9 -10.88 -4.75 6.13
C SER A 9 -9.92 -4.93 4.97
N ALA A 10 -10.44 -5.36 3.81
CA ALA A 10 -9.63 -5.47 2.62
C ALA A 10 -8.99 -4.10 2.37
N LEU A 11 -7.66 -4.05 2.33
CA LEU A 11 -6.95 -2.82 2.05
C LEU A 11 -7.45 -2.23 0.73
N ARG A 12 -7.71 -0.92 0.71
CA ARG A 12 -8.05 -0.18 -0.50
C ARG A 12 -7.12 1.01 -0.61
N PHE A 13 -6.56 1.24 -1.80
CA PHE A 13 -5.69 2.39 -2.02
C PHE A 13 -6.45 3.71 -1.95
N GLU A 14 -7.77 3.70 -2.17
CA GLU A 14 -8.61 4.87 -1.96
C GLU A 14 -8.65 5.31 -0.47
N ASP A 15 -8.60 4.37 0.48
CA ASP A 15 -8.56 4.69 1.91
C ASP A 15 -7.20 5.31 2.30
N ILE A 16 -6.13 4.87 1.64
CA ILE A 16 -4.78 5.44 1.79
C ILE A 16 -4.74 6.86 1.23
N GLU A 17 -5.28 7.08 0.02
CA GLU A 17 -5.34 8.42 -0.60
C GLU A 17 -6.25 9.37 0.19
N SER A 18 -7.40 8.89 0.69
CA SER A 18 -8.30 9.68 1.54
C SER A 18 -7.59 10.15 2.81
N SER A 19 -6.92 9.23 3.51
CA SER A 19 -6.18 9.56 4.74
C SER A 19 -5.02 10.53 4.47
N PHE A 20 -4.36 10.40 3.32
CA PHE A 20 -3.37 11.37 2.87
C PHE A 20 -4.00 12.73 2.57
N GLY A 21 -5.16 12.78 1.90
CA GLY A 21 -5.85 14.03 1.55
C GLY A 21 -6.41 14.78 2.75
N GLU A 22 -6.92 14.08 3.76
CA GLU A 22 -7.47 14.68 4.99
C GLU A 22 -6.38 15.31 5.86
N GLU A 23 -5.25 14.61 6.06
CA GLU A 23 -4.18 15.08 6.96
C GLU A 23 -3.02 15.77 6.23
N GLY A 24 -2.92 15.61 4.92
CA GLY A 24 -1.77 16.04 4.10
C GLY A 24 -0.46 15.33 4.47
N ARG A 25 -0.51 14.17 5.14
CA ARG A 25 0.62 13.57 5.85
C ARG A 25 0.81 12.09 5.53
N MET A 26 2.04 11.75 5.10
CA MET A 26 2.44 10.36 4.82
C MET A 26 2.29 9.40 6.02
N PRO A 27 2.55 9.79 7.29
CA PRO A 27 2.33 8.91 8.43
C PRO A 27 0.90 8.37 8.57
N ALA A 28 -0.12 9.16 8.22
CA ALA A 28 -1.52 8.73 8.29
C ALA A 28 -1.82 7.65 7.24
N ALA A 29 -1.40 7.88 6.00
CA ALA A 29 -1.47 6.89 4.92
C ALA A 29 -0.73 5.59 5.26
N GLN A 30 0.45 5.70 5.87
CA GLN A 30 1.23 4.54 6.30
C GLN A 30 0.54 3.78 7.45
N ALA A 31 -0.15 4.47 8.36
CA ALA A 31 -0.90 3.84 9.45
C ALA A 31 -2.04 2.96 8.92
N VAL A 32 -2.80 3.42 7.92
CA VAL A 32 -3.85 2.62 7.27
C VAL A 32 -3.29 1.35 6.66
N ALA A 33 -2.17 1.46 5.92
CA ALA A 33 -1.51 0.29 5.36
C ALA A 33 -1.04 -0.68 6.46
N LEU A 34 -0.46 -0.17 7.55
CA LEU A 34 0.04 -0.98 8.67
C LEU A 34 -1.07 -1.69 9.46
N ILE A 35 -2.27 -1.11 9.53
CA ILE A 35 -3.44 -1.77 10.12
C ILE A 35 -3.85 -3.00 9.30
N ALA A 36 -3.80 -2.90 7.96
CA ALA A 36 -4.14 -4.01 7.08
C ALA A 36 -3.02 -5.05 6.95
N ILE A 37 -1.75 -4.62 7.09
CA ILE A 37 -0.57 -5.49 7.00
C ILE A 37 0.32 -5.25 8.22
N PRO A 38 -0.01 -5.86 9.38
CA PRO A 38 0.81 -5.75 10.58
C PRO A 38 2.19 -6.38 10.40
N VAL A 39 3.16 -5.92 11.18
CA VAL A 39 4.46 -6.60 11.32
C VAL A 39 4.23 -8.04 11.78
N GLY A 40 4.98 -8.97 11.20
CA GLY A 40 4.85 -10.41 11.41
C GLY A 40 3.92 -11.10 10.40
N THR A 41 3.16 -10.36 9.59
CA THR A 41 2.33 -10.94 8.51
C THR A 41 3.22 -11.71 7.53
N PRO A 42 2.84 -12.92 7.08
CA PRO A 42 3.58 -13.61 6.02
C PRO A 42 3.68 -12.75 4.76
N LEU A 43 4.86 -12.68 4.13
CA LEU A 43 5.08 -11.89 2.92
C LEU A 43 4.13 -12.29 1.77
N SER A 44 3.78 -13.58 1.68
CA SER A 44 2.79 -14.09 0.73
C SER A 44 1.41 -13.48 0.93
N ASP A 45 0.99 -13.32 2.19
CA ASP A 45 -0.34 -12.85 2.56
C ASP A 45 -0.42 -11.33 2.43
N ALA A 46 0.67 -10.64 2.80
CA ALA A 46 0.85 -9.22 2.57
C ALA A 46 0.80 -8.89 1.07
N ARG A 47 1.52 -9.67 0.25
CA ARG A 47 1.47 -9.59 -1.21
C ARG A 47 0.05 -9.78 -1.74
N ALA A 48 -0.62 -10.86 -1.34
CA ALA A 48 -1.99 -11.14 -1.79
C ALA A 48 -2.99 -10.05 -1.35
N THR A 49 -2.73 -9.38 -0.22
CA THR A 49 -3.54 -8.26 0.25
C THR A 49 -3.34 -7.02 -0.64
N LEU A 50 -2.10 -6.68 -0.97
CA LEU A 50 -1.78 -5.56 -1.86
C LEU A 50 -2.24 -5.82 -3.31
N GLU A 51 -2.07 -7.05 -3.83
CA GLU A 51 -2.52 -7.42 -5.17
C GLU A 51 -4.05 -7.40 -5.29
N ARG A 52 -4.79 -7.86 -4.26
CA ARG A 52 -6.26 -7.73 -4.22
C ARG A 52 -6.71 -6.27 -4.18
N ALA A 53 -5.92 -5.39 -3.58
CA ALA A 53 -6.15 -3.95 -3.59
C ALA A 53 -5.82 -3.29 -4.95
N GLY A 54 -5.29 -4.06 -5.92
CA GLY A 54 -4.95 -3.60 -7.27
C GLY A 54 -3.48 -3.24 -7.49
N ALA A 55 -2.61 -3.45 -6.49
CA ALA A 55 -1.18 -3.23 -6.69
C ALA A 55 -0.54 -4.33 -7.54
N ARG A 56 0.55 -3.97 -8.23
CA ARG A 56 1.46 -4.92 -8.86
C ARG A 56 2.69 -5.07 -8.00
N CYS A 57 2.90 -6.27 -7.47
CA CYS A 57 4.01 -6.58 -6.59
C CYS A 57 5.14 -7.30 -7.31
N ASN A 58 6.37 -6.85 -7.08
CA ASN A 58 7.59 -7.49 -7.56
C ASN A 58 8.62 -7.58 -6.44
N MET A 59 9.37 -8.67 -6.41
CA MET A 59 10.53 -8.78 -5.53
C MET A 59 11.67 -7.94 -6.11
N GLN A 60 12.34 -7.15 -5.28
CA GLN A 60 13.51 -6.39 -5.69
C GLN A 60 14.64 -7.35 -6.06
N ARG A 61 15.11 -7.27 -7.31
CA ARG A 61 16.13 -8.20 -7.84
C ARG A 61 17.46 -8.15 -7.06
N LEU A 62 17.83 -6.97 -6.58
CA LEU A 62 19.07 -6.75 -5.81
C LEU A 62 18.88 -6.98 -4.30
N HIS A 63 17.65 -6.93 -3.82
CA HIS A 63 17.30 -7.05 -2.41
C HIS A 63 16.07 -7.95 -2.24
N PRO A 64 16.24 -9.29 -2.23
CA PRO A 64 15.12 -10.23 -2.13
C PRO A 64 14.39 -10.18 -0.79
N SER A 65 14.93 -9.45 0.21
CA SER A 65 14.24 -9.11 1.45
C SER A 65 13.26 -7.94 1.30
N ILE A 66 13.20 -7.30 0.13
CA ILE A 66 12.32 -6.17 -0.16
C ILE A 66 11.35 -6.57 -1.27
N MET A 67 10.06 -6.43 -1.00
CA MET A 67 9.01 -6.52 -2.00
C MET A 67 8.46 -5.12 -2.26
N GLU A 68 8.43 -4.72 -3.52
CA GLU A 68 7.86 -3.44 -3.95
C GLU A 68 6.52 -3.69 -4.64
N CYS A 69 5.49 -3.03 -4.14
CA CYS A 69 4.13 -3.10 -4.66
C CYS A 69 3.68 -1.71 -5.10
N ILE A 70 3.30 -1.59 -6.37
CA ILE A 70 2.95 -0.32 -7.00
C ILE A 70 1.48 -0.33 -7.39
N TYR A 71 0.73 0.68 -6.95
CA TYR A 71 -0.62 0.98 -7.40
C TYR A 71 -0.61 2.33 -8.10
N ALA A 72 -1.14 2.39 -9.32
CA ALA A 72 -1.27 3.63 -10.08
C ALA A 72 -2.74 3.93 -10.32
N GLN A 73 -3.16 5.12 -9.95
CA GLN A 73 -4.50 5.62 -10.18
C GLN A 73 -4.45 6.81 -11.13
N ARG A 74 -5.18 6.70 -12.23
CA ARG A 74 -5.32 7.80 -13.18
C ARG A 74 -6.25 8.86 -12.61
N VAL A 75 -5.81 10.11 -12.67
CA VAL A 75 -6.56 11.29 -12.25
C VAL A 75 -6.49 12.38 -13.32
N THR A 76 -7.37 13.37 -13.20
CA THR A 76 -7.36 14.56 -14.05
C THR A 76 -7.05 15.78 -13.18
N VAL A 77 -6.10 16.61 -13.63
CA VAL A 77 -5.81 17.92 -13.03
C VAL A 77 -6.57 18.98 -13.80
N ASP A 78 -7.26 19.87 -13.08
CA ASP A 78 -8.06 20.96 -13.65
C ASP A 78 -9.06 20.47 -14.72
N ASP A 79 -9.58 19.26 -14.55
CA ASP A 79 -10.49 18.56 -15.47
C ASP A 79 -9.98 18.35 -16.90
N TYR A 80 -8.69 18.59 -17.16
CA TYR A 80 -8.13 18.60 -18.52
C TYR A 80 -6.84 17.82 -18.69
N TYR A 81 -5.96 17.79 -17.69
CA TYR A 81 -4.64 17.17 -17.83
C TYR A 81 -4.60 15.78 -17.19
N PRO A 82 -4.32 14.72 -17.96
CA PRO A 82 -4.15 13.38 -17.38
C PRO A 82 -2.90 13.35 -16.50
N ALA A 83 -3.07 12.86 -15.29
CA ALA A 83 -1.97 12.61 -14.36
C ALA A 83 -2.19 11.26 -13.69
N ASP A 84 -1.15 10.72 -13.08
CA ASP A 84 -1.22 9.50 -12.30
C ASP A 84 -0.77 9.77 -10.87
N ILE A 85 -1.54 9.27 -9.92
CA ILE A 85 -1.11 9.11 -8.52
C ILE A 85 -0.53 7.72 -8.40
N ILE A 86 0.75 7.65 -8.05
CA ILE A 86 1.48 6.40 -7.89
C ILE A 86 1.75 6.18 -6.40
N TRP A 87 1.15 5.14 -5.85
CA TRP A 87 1.41 4.65 -4.52
C TRP A 87 2.39 3.49 -4.57
N THR A 88 3.53 3.64 -3.91
CA THR A 88 4.56 2.61 -3.79
C THR A 88 4.63 2.14 -2.35
N THR A 89 4.33 0.87 -2.12
CA THR A 89 4.47 0.20 -0.84
C THR A 89 5.69 -0.72 -0.89
N ARG A 90 6.64 -0.50 0.02
CA ARG A 90 7.82 -1.36 0.19
C ARG A 90 7.66 -2.17 1.45
N LEU A 91 7.51 -3.47 1.29
CA LEU A 91 7.54 -4.43 2.39
C LEU A 91 8.98 -4.88 2.59
N HIS A 92 9.48 -4.72 3.81
CA HIS A 92 10.73 -5.29 4.27
C HIS A 92 10.42 -6.60 4.98
N GLY A 93 11.17 -7.65 4.71
CA GLY A 93 11.01 -8.93 5.38
C GLY A 93 12.32 -9.65 5.63
N ASP A 94 12.24 -10.66 6.48
CA ASP A 94 13.34 -11.56 6.87
C ASP A 94 13.34 -12.88 6.09
N GLY A 95 12.65 -12.90 4.94
CA GLY A 95 12.51 -14.05 4.05
C GLY A 95 11.09 -14.59 4.01
N VAL A 96 10.38 -14.63 5.15
CA VAL A 96 9.02 -15.20 5.20
C VAL A 96 8.00 -14.20 5.75
N ARG A 97 8.41 -13.28 6.62
CA ARG A 97 7.48 -12.35 7.29
C ARG A 97 7.87 -10.90 7.06
N VAL A 98 6.87 -10.03 7.12
CA VAL A 98 7.03 -8.58 7.10
C VAL A 98 7.67 -8.15 8.43
N THR A 99 8.82 -7.50 8.36
CA THR A 99 9.51 -6.87 9.50
C THR A 99 9.30 -5.36 9.53
N GLY A 100 8.93 -4.78 8.40
CA GLY A 100 8.61 -3.35 8.30
C GLY A 100 7.96 -3.01 6.97
N MET A 101 7.41 -1.81 6.88
CA MET A 101 6.78 -1.31 5.67
C MET A 101 6.97 0.20 5.54
N THR A 102 7.23 0.64 4.31
CA THR A 102 7.26 2.05 3.94
C THR A 102 6.25 2.30 2.84
N VAL A 103 5.55 3.42 2.91
CA VAL A 103 4.62 3.86 1.85
C VAL A 103 5.11 5.21 1.33
N SER A 104 5.09 5.39 0.01
CA SER A 104 5.43 6.65 -0.65
C SER A 104 4.42 6.94 -1.75
N ARG A 105 4.16 8.23 -1.99
CA ARG A 105 3.27 8.73 -3.04
C ARG A 105 4.06 9.59 -4.01
N ALA A 106 3.87 9.36 -5.31
CA ALA A 106 4.34 10.23 -6.38
C ALA A 106 3.15 10.74 -7.20
N PHE A 107 3.31 11.93 -7.74
CA PHE A 107 2.37 12.52 -8.67
C PHE A 107 3.08 12.71 -10.00
N ASP A 108 2.62 12.02 -11.03
CA ASP A 108 3.21 12.07 -12.37
C ASP A 108 2.26 12.80 -13.32
N LYS A 109 2.73 13.90 -13.93
CA LYS A 109 1.98 14.66 -14.93
C LYS A 109 2.48 14.25 -16.30
N HIS A 110 1.55 13.81 -17.16
CA HIS A 110 1.84 13.52 -18.57
C HIS A 110 1.70 14.76 -19.45
#